data_AF-A0A966FWF6-F1
#
_entry.id   AF-A0A966FWF6-F1
#
_cell.length_a   1.000
_cell.length_b   1.000
_cell.length_c   1.000
_cell.angle_alpha   90.00
_cell.angle_beta   90.00
_cell.angle_gamma   90.00
#
_symmetry.space_group_name_H-M   'P 1'
#
loop_
_entity.id
_entity.type
_entity.pdbx_description
1 polymer ?
#
loop_
_entity_poly.entity_id
_entity_poly.type
_entity_poly.pdbx_seq_one_letter_code
_entity_poly.pdbx_strand_id
1 'polypeptide(L)'
;MIAKLALRTFAVAALFFGGIALAVAGHFAVGLAIHGLLVGALLAGTLNPNSRLFGSIETGCGSGVWLTLDDGPDPRDTPAILDLLDGHGAKATF
;
A
#
# COMPACT_ATOMS: atom_id res chain seq x y z
N MET A 1 -4.63 -20.45 -0.05
CA MET A 1 -4.35 -18.99 0.06
C MET A 1 -2.85 -18.70 -0.06
N ILE A 2 -2.01 -19.33 0.77
CA ILE A 2 -0.55 -19.10 0.82
C ILE A 2 0.16 -19.36 -0.52
N ALA A 3 -0.11 -20.48 -1.21
CA ALA A 3 0.56 -20.80 -2.48
C ALA A 3 0.29 -19.77 -3.60
N LYS A 4 -0.93 -19.21 -3.66
CA LYS A 4 -1.27 -18.17 -4.64
C LYS A 4 -0.55 -16.85 -4.35
N LEU A 5 -0.40 -16.51 -3.07
CA LEU A 5 0.37 -15.34 -2.64
C LEU A 5 1.85 -15.52 -2.96
N ALA A 6 2.43 -16.66 -2.59
CA ALA A 6 3.83 -16.99 -2.87
C ALA A 6 4.16 -16.93 -4.38
N LEU A 7 3.28 -17.47 -5.24
CA LEU A 7 3.46 -17.42 -6.69
C LEU A 7 3.47 -15.98 -7.23
N ARG A 8 2.57 -15.11 -6.73
CA ARG A 8 2.51 -13.70 -7.14
C ARG A 8 3.76 -12.94 -6.70
N THR A 9 4.17 -13.12 -5.45
CA THR A 9 5.39 -12.51 -4.91
C THR A 9 6.61 -12.95 -5.71
N PHE A 10 6.71 -14.25 -6.03
CA PHE A 10 7.77 -14.78 -6.87
C PHE A 10 7.77 -14.16 -8.28
N ALA A 11 6.60 -14.06 -8.93
CA ALA A 11 6.50 -13.46 -10.25
C ALA A 11 6.92 -11.98 -10.28
N VAL A 12 6.50 -11.19 -9.28
CA VAL A 12 6.91 -9.78 -9.14
C VAL A 12 8.42 -9.67 -8.93
N ALA A 13 8.99 -10.48 -8.03
CA ALA A 13 10.42 -10.50 -7.80
C ALA A 13 11.20 -10.92 -9.06
N ALA A 14 10.72 -11.95 -9.78
CA ALA A 14 11.32 -12.41 -11.02
C ALA A 14 11.31 -11.33 -12.11
N LEU A 15 10.24 -10.56 -12.26
CA LEU A 15 10.19 -9.44 -13.20
C LEU A 15 11.12 -8.29 -12.78
N PHE A 16 11.18 -7.98 -11.48
CA PHE A 16 12.04 -6.92 -10.95
C PHE A 16 13.52 -7.23 -11.19
N PHE A 17 13.98 -8.40 -10.70
CA PHE A 17 15.37 -8.83 -10.84
C PHE A 17 15.71 -9.25 -12.27
N GLY A 18 14.76 -9.85 -12.99
CA GLY A 18 14.92 -10.23 -14.40
C GLY A 18 15.09 -9.02 -15.32
N GLY A 19 14.35 -7.94 -15.10
CA GLY A 19 14.55 -6.68 -15.81
C GLY A 19 15.96 -6.10 -15.60
N ILE A 20 16.44 -6.10 -14.35
CA ILE A 20 17.81 -5.68 -14.02
C ILE A 20 18.84 -6.60 -14.70
N ALA A 21 18.67 -7.92 -14.58
CA ALA A 21 19.60 -8.89 -15.16
C ALA A 21 19.70 -8.77 -16.69
N LEU A 22 18.56 -8.59 -17.37
CA LEU A 22 18.53 -8.36 -18.82
C LEU A 22 19.24 -7.07 -19.21
N ALA A 23 19.05 -5.99 -18.45
CA ALA A 23 19.73 -4.74 -18.71
C ALA A 23 21.25 -4.87 -18.57
N VAL A 24 21.73 -5.55 -17.51
CA VAL A 24 23.15 -5.83 -17.27
C VAL A 24 23.73 -6.78 -18.32
N ALA A 25 22.94 -7.72 -18.85
CA ALA A 25 23.35 -8.67 -19.89
C ALA A 25 23.39 -8.06 -21.30
N GLY A 26 23.22 -6.74 -21.46
CA GLY A 26 23.28 -6.04 -22.75
C GLY A 26 21.93 -5.86 -23.44
N HIS A 27 20.84 -6.38 -22.87
CA HIS A 27 19.47 -6.15 -23.36
C HIS A 27 18.83 -4.92 -22.70
N PHE A 28 19.55 -3.80 -22.69
CA PHE A 28 19.21 -2.61 -21.90
C PHE A 28 17.78 -2.11 -22.09
N ALA A 29 17.34 -1.92 -23.35
CA ALA A 29 16.00 -1.39 -23.62
C ALA A 29 14.89 -2.32 -23.09
N VAL A 30 15.04 -3.63 -23.28
CA VAL A 30 14.06 -4.63 -22.81
C VAL A 30 14.07 -4.73 -21.29
N GLY A 31 15.27 -4.78 -20.68
CA GLY A 31 15.41 -4.82 -19.23
C GLY A 31 14.84 -3.59 -18.54
N LEU A 32 15.14 -2.40 -19.08
CA LEU A 32 14.59 -1.13 -18.61
C LEU A 32 13.08 -1.05 -18.78
N ALA A 33 12.53 -1.53 -19.90
CA ALA A 33 11.09 -1.53 -20.12
C ALA A 33 10.37 -2.44 -19.09
N ILE A 34 10.86 -3.66 -18.87
CA ILE A 34 10.27 -4.59 -17.89
C ILE A 34 10.34 -4.00 -16.48
N HIS A 35 11.53 -3.53 -16.08
CA HIS A 35 11.74 -2.98 -14.75
C HIS A 35 10.93 -1.69 -14.54
N GLY A 36 10.99 -0.77 -15.50
CA GLY A 36 10.29 0.51 -15.47
C GLY A 36 8.77 0.35 -15.45
N LEU A 37 8.21 -0.58 -16.22
CA LEU A 37 6.77 -0.87 -16.18
C LEU A 37 6.35 -1.44 -14.83
N LEU A 38 7.13 -2.36 -14.27
CA LEU A 38 6.83 -2.93 -12.95
C LEU A 38 6.90 -1.87 -11.85
N VAL A 39 8.02 -1.15 -11.76
CA VAL A 39 8.22 -0.10 -10.75
C VAL A 39 7.22 1.03 -10.94
N GLY A 40 6.96 1.43 -12.18
CA GLY A 40 5.97 2.45 -12.51
C GLY A 40 4.56 2.05 -12.09
N ALA A 41 4.15 0.80 -12.30
CA ALA A 41 2.86 0.30 -11.82
C ALA A 41 2.78 0.29 -10.29
N LEU A 42 3.84 -0.15 -9.60
CA LEU A 42 3.90 -0.14 -8.13
C LEU A 42 3.83 1.29 -7.59
N LEU A 43 4.61 2.23 -8.16
CA LEU A 43 4.58 3.64 -7.78
C LEU A 43 3.21 4.27 -8.06
N ALA A 44 2.60 3.99 -9.22
CA ALA A 44 1.24 4.44 -9.50
C ALA A 44 0.23 3.88 -8.49
N GLY A 45 0.44 2.65 -8.02
CA GLY A 45 -0.31 2.07 -6.92
C GLY A 45 -0.13 2.80 -5.60
N THR A 46 1.11 3.14 -5.24
CA THR A 46 1.46 3.72 -3.93
C THR A 46 1.14 5.21 -3.85
N LEU A 47 1.39 5.96 -4.93
CA LEU A 47 1.26 7.42 -4.96
C LEU A 47 -0.17 7.88 -5.30
N ASN A 48 -1.02 7.00 -5.81
CA ASN A 48 -2.44 7.30 -6.00
C ASN A 48 -3.23 6.78 -4.79
N PRO A 49 -3.74 7.66 -3.90
CA PRO A 49 -4.51 7.25 -2.72
C PRO A 49 -5.80 6.50 -3.09
N ASN A 50 -6.28 6.65 -4.33
CA ASN A 50 -7.45 5.96 -4.85
C ASN A 50 -7.10 4.70 -5.65
N SER A 51 -5.88 4.18 -5.55
CA SER A 51 -5.49 2.95 -6.26
C SER A 51 -6.04 1.69 -5.61
N ARG A 52 -6.60 0.81 -6.44
CA ARG A 52 -7.05 -0.54 -6.06
C ARG A 52 -6.01 -1.63 -6.34
N LEU A 53 -4.77 -1.24 -6.63
CA LEU A 53 -3.72 -2.18 -7.05
C LEU A 53 -3.37 -3.19 -5.93
N PHE A 54 -3.36 -2.73 -4.68
CA PHE A 54 -2.94 -3.53 -3.53
C PHE A 54 -4.10 -4.13 -2.74
N GLY A 55 -5.33 -3.75 -3.06
CA GLY A 55 -6.52 -4.21 -2.35
C GLY A 55 -7.75 -3.41 -2.73
N SER A 56 -8.90 -3.84 -2.20
CA SER A 56 -10.08 -2.99 -2.15
C SER A 56 -9.79 -1.75 -1.31
N ILE A 57 -10.27 -0.61 -1.78
CA ILE A 57 -10.26 0.64 -1.02
C ILE A 57 -11.68 1.16 -0.94
N GLU A 58 -11.99 1.85 0.15
CA GLU A 58 -13.20 2.64 0.31
C GLU A 58 -12.83 4.11 0.18
N THR A 59 -13.47 4.81 -0.76
CA THR A 59 -13.17 6.24 -1.08
C THR A 59 -14.29 7.18 -0.62
N GLY A 60 -15.32 6.65 0.03
CA GLY A 60 -16.45 7.44 0.54
C GLY A 60 -17.00 6.86 1.83
N CYS A 61 -17.53 7.74 2.70
CA CYS A 61 -18.15 7.36 3.98
C CYS A 61 -19.50 8.07 4.21
N GLY A 62 -20.25 8.32 3.12
CA GLY A 62 -21.54 9.01 3.19
C GLY A 62 -21.38 10.49 3.58
N SER A 63 -22.28 10.99 4.45
CA SER A 63 -22.23 12.37 4.97
C SER A 63 -21.32 12.55 6.20
N GLY A 64 -20.67 11.48 6.65
CA GLY A 64 -19.77 11.50 7.81
C GLY A 64 -18.30 11.68 7.43
N VAL A 65 -17.44 11.45 8.42
CA VAL A 65 -15.99 11.30 8.24
C VAL A 65 -15.54 10.00 8.92
N TRP A 66 -14.52 9.36 8.37
CA TRP A 66 -13.89 8.21 9.01
C TRP A 66 -12.56 8.66 9.63
N LEU A 67 -12.50 8.67 10.96
CA LEU A 67 -11.27 8.94 11.70
C LEU A 67 -10.42 7.68 11.80
N THR A 68 -9.18 7.75 11.29
CA THR A 68 -8.14 6.72 11.42
C THR A 68 -6.94 7.33 12.14
N LEU A 69 -6.44 6.67 13.17
CA LEU A 69 -5.40 7.19 14.06
C LEU A 69 -4.28 6.15 14.18
N ASP A 70 -3.22 6.33 13.40
CA ASP A 70 -2.10 5.40 13.35
C ASP A 70 -1.07 5.66 14.47
N ASP A 71 -0.06 4.79 14.57
CA ASP A 71 1.13 4.88 15.44
C ASP A 71 0.93 4.74 16.96
N GLY A 72 -0.30 4.55 17.43
CA GLY A 72 -0.60 4.24 18.83
C GLY A 72 -0.21 2.82 19.28
N PRO A 73 -0.38 2.48 20.58
CA PRO A 73 -0.81 3.38 21.65
C PRO A 73 0.35 4.10 22.34
N ASP A 74 0.29 5.43 22.41
CA ASP A 74 1.07 6.24 23.36
C ASP A 74 0.38 6.26 24.74
N PRO A 75 1.11 6.05 25.86
CA PRO A 75 0.52 5.95 27.20
C PRO A 75 -0.07 7.25 27.74
N ARG A 76 0.21 8.41 27.14
CA ARG A 76 -0.35 9.72 27.53
C ARG A 76 -1.43 10.18 26.55
N ASP A 77 -1.16 10.07 25.25
CA ASP A 77 -2.02 10.65 24.23
C ASP A 77 -3.23 9.75 23.92
N THR A 78 -3.04 8.43 23.85
CA THR A 78 -4.15 7.50 23.51
C THR A 78 -5.31 7.59 24.51
N PRO A 79 -5.09 7.60 25.84
CA PRO A 79 -6.18 7.77 26.80
C PRO A 79 -6.93 9.11 26.62
N ALA A 80 -6.21 10.21 26.42
CA ALA A 80 -6.81 11.53 26.23
C ALA A 80 -7.64 11.60 24.93
N ILE A 81 -7.16 10.97 23.85
CA ILE A 81 -7.91 10.87 22.59
C ILE A 81 -9.17 10.02 22.78
N LEU A 82 -9.09 8.90 23.52
CA LEU A 82 -10.25 8.06 23.81
C LEU A 82 -11.30 8.81 24.63
N ASP A 83 -10.87 9.57 25.65
CA ASP A 83 -11.77 10.43 26.45
C ASP A 83 -12.46 11.51 25.58
N LEU A 84 -11.73 12.12 24.64
CA LEU A 84 -12.29 13.10 23.71
C LEU A 84 -13.32 12.47 22.74
N LEU A 85 -13.03 11.28 22.23
CA LEU A 85 -13.95 10.55 21.36
C LEU A 85 -15.23 10.18 22.13
N ASP A 86 -15.10 9.68 23.35
CA ASP A 86 -16.24 9.30 24.20
C ASP A 86 -17.11 10.52 24.54
N GLY A 87 -16.49 11.65 24.91
CA GLY A 87 -17.18 12.91 25.20
C GLY A 87 -18.00 13.47 24.03
N HIS A 88 -17.66 13.11 22.79
CA HIS A 88 -18.41 13.49 21.58
C HIS A 88 -19.29 12.35 21.04
N GLY A 89 -19.33 11.19 21.70
CA GLY A 89 -20.01 9.99 21.18
C GLY A 89 -19.44 9.50 19.83
N ALA A 90 -18.20 9.90 19.52
CA ALA A 90 -17.53 9.59 18.26
C ALA A 90 -16.80 8.24 18.32
N LYS A 91 -16.45 7.70 17.15
CA LYS A 91 -15.66 6.47 17.00
C LYS A 91 -14.54 6.70 16.00
N ALA A 92 -13.44 5.99 16.19
CA ALA A 92 -12.28 6.00 15.31
C ALA A 92 -11.73 4.58 15.15
N THR A 93 -10.96 4.36 14.09
CA THR A 93 -10.10 3.18 13.93
C THR A 93 -8.70 3.55 14.40
N PHE A 94 -8.13 2.73 15.28
CA PHE A 94 -6.75 2.83 15.75
C PHE A 94 -5.98 1.62 15.24
#